data_AF-A0A7S0FTX1-F1
#
_entry.id   AF-A0A7S0FTX1-F1
#
_cell.length_a   1.000
_cell.length_b   1.000
_cell.length_c   1.000
_cell.angle_alpha   90.00
_cell.angle_beta   90.00
_cell.angle_gamma   90.00
#
_symmetry.space_group_name_H-M   'P 1'
#
loop_
_entity.id
_entity.type
_entity.pdbx_description
1 polymer ?
#
loop_
_entity_poly.entity_id
_entity_poly.type
_entity_poly.pdbx_seq_one_letter_code
_entity_poly.pdbx_strand_id
1 'polypeptide(L)'
;GVANIFGSFANGFVTASSDLDLAFRGRDLSSPDAVSLLGSLAKLLPEYGFEGVTRVFQASIPLVKFTDPKSGIEVDFCVSNKLGMRNSLLLNAYCEYDARVV
;
A
#
# COMPACT_ATOMS: atom_id res chain seq x y z
N GLY A 1 -4.63 4.15 14.83
CA GLY A 1 -4.37 3.09 13.86
C GLY A 1 -2.91 3.14 13.48
N VAL A 2 -2.36 2.08 12.88
CA VAL A 2 -0.95 1.98 12.50
C VAL A 2 -0.87 1.81 10.99
N ALA A 3 -0.01 2.58 10.31
CA ALA A 3 0.31 2.40 8.90
C ALA A 3 1.52 1.47 8.78
N ASN A 4 1.40 0.38 8.02
CA ASN A 4 2.49 -0.55 7.78
C ASN A 4 2.83 -0.57 6.28
N ILE A 5 4.12 -0.62 5.99
CA ILE A 5 4.65 -0.88 4.65
C ILE A 5 4.53 -2.40 4.38
N PHE A 6 4.13 -2.78 3.18
CA PHE A 6 4.13 -4.16 2.70
C PHE A 6 4.64 -4.21 1.25
N GLY A 7 4.59 -5.35 0.57
CA GLY A 7 5.01 -5.45 -0.84
C GLY A 7 6.53 -5.50 -1.04
N SER A 8 7.01 -5.25 -2.25
CA SER A 8 8.45 -5.40 -2.62
C SER A 8 9.41 -4.67 -1.67
N PHE A 9 9.01 -3.52 -1.12
CA PHE A 9 9.75 -2.77 -0.08
C PHE A 9 9.90 -3.49 1.26
N ALA A 10 9.01 -4.44 1.58
CA ALA A 10 9.07 -5.25 2.80
C ALA A 10 9.68 -6.65 2.56
N ASN A 11 9.93 -7.03 1.30
CA ASN A 11 10.28 -8.41 0.92
C ASN A 11 11.72 -8.56 0.40
N GLY A 12 12.49 -7.47 0.29
CA GLY A 12 13.84 -7.49 -0.30
C GLY A 12 13.90 -7.46 -1.84
N PHE A 13 12.76 -7.55 -2.54
CA PHE A 13 12.65 -7.53 -4.01
C PHE A 13 12.50 -6.12 -4.60
N VAL A 14 13.20 -5.14 -4.04
CA VAL A 14 13.09 -3.74 -4.46
C VAL A 14 13.87 -3.52 -5.76
N THR A 15 13.16 -3.13 -6.81
CA THR A 15 13.73 -2.55 -8.02
C THR A 15 13.62 -1.02 -7.98
N ALA A 16 14.41 -0.30 -8.79
CA ALA A 16 14.36 1.17 -8.88
C ALA A 16 12.99 1.72 -9.35
N SER A 17 12.09 0.86 -9.82
CA SER A 17 10.74 1.17 -10.29
C SER A 17 9.66 0.49 -9.43
N SER A 18 9.98 0.10 -8.19
CA SER A 18 9.01 -0.57 -7.32
C SER A 18 7.99 0.43 -6.76
N ASP A 19 6.73 0.06 -6.83
CA ASP A 19 5.64 0.76 -6.15
C ASP A 19 5.72 0.53 -4.63
N LEU A 20 5.36 1.55 -3.84
CA LEU A 20 5.29 1.47 -2.39
C LEU A 20 3.88 1.07 -1.95
N ASP A 21 3.73 -0.17 -1.50
CA ASP A 21 2.47 -0.67 -0.96
C ASP A 21 2.29 -0.29 0.53
N LEU A 22 1.25 0.48 0.85
CA LEU A 22 0.92 0.93 2.20
C LEU A 22 -0.45 0.42 2.66
N ALA A 23 -0.49 -0.22 3.83
CA ALA A 23 -1.74 -0.70 4.43
C ALA A 23 -1.97 0.00 5.76
N PHE A 24 -3.11 0.69 5.88
CA PHE A 24 -3.57 1.17 7.16
C PHE A 24 -4.28 0.05 7.92
N ARG A 25 -3.70 -0.34 9.06
CA ARG A 25 -4.31 -1.29 9.99
C ARG A 25 -5.01 -0.52 11.11
N GLY A 26 -6.33 -0.38 10.96
CA GLY A 26 -7.23 0.26 11.93
C GLY A 26 -8.21 -0.73 12.55
N ARG A 27 -9.33 -0.21 13.09
CA ARG A 27 -10.51 -1.03 13.46
C ARG A 27 -10.93 -1.90 12.26
N ASP A 28 -11.58 -3.03 12.53
CA ASP A 28 -12.25 -3.81 11.48
C ASP A 28 -13.35 -2.95 10.85
N LEU A 29 -12.99 -2.21 9.80
CA LEU A 29 -13.88 -1.36 9.03
C LEU A 29 -14.63 -2.23 8.03
N SER A 30 -15.92 -1.94 7.85
CA SER A 30 -16.69 -2.51 6.75
C SER A 30 -16.13 -1.99 5.42
N SER A 31 -16.42 -2.71 4.32
CA SER A 31 -16.04 -2.26 2.96
C SER A 31 -16.51 -0.82 2.65
N PRO A 32 -17.77 -0.44 2.92
CA PRO A 32 -18.24 0.93 2.73
C PRO A 32 -17.46 1.97 3.54
N ASP A 33 -17.13 1.67 4.79
CA ASP A 33 -16.36 2.59 5.64
C ASP A 33 -14.93 2.76 5.13
N ALA A 34 -14.31 1.68 4.66
CA ALA A 34 -12.98 1.72 4.05
C ALA A 34 -12.96 2.58 2.78
N VAL A 35 -13.98 2.44 1.91
CA VAL A 35 -14.13 3.27 0.70
C VAL A 35 -14.34 4.74 1.06
N SER A 36 -15.13 5.03 2.10
CA SER A 36 -15.34 6.41 2.58
C SER A 36 -14.04 7.04 3.10
N LEU A 37 -13.25 6.29 3.87
CA LEU A 37 -11.95 6.74 4.37
C LEU A 37 -10.97 7.00 3.22
N LEU A 38 -10.85 6.05 2.29
CA LEU A 38 -10.01 6.18 1.10
C LEU A 38 -10.46 7.36 0.21
N GLY A 39 -11.77 7.59 0.10
CA GLY A 39 -12.32 8.73 -0.62
C GLY A 39 -11.94 10.07 0.02
N SER A 40 -11.91 10.13 1.35
CA SER A 40 -11.44 11.31 2.10
C SER A 40 -9.94 11.52 1.90
N LEU A 41 -9.14 10.46 2.00
CA LEU A 41 -7.69 10.52 1.73
C LEU A 41 -7.40 11.04 0.32
N ALA A 42 -8.08 10.50 -0.70
CA ALA A 42 -7.91 10.92 -2.09
C ALA A 42 -8.24 12.39 -2.35
N LYS A 43 -9.04 13.05 -1.49
CA LYS A 43 -9.29 14.49 -1.58
C LYS A 43 -8.17 15.30 -0.93
N LEU A 44 -7.57 14.79 0.14
CA LEU A 44 -6.50 15.47 0.87
C LEU A 44 -5.14 15.37 0.16
N LEU A 45 -4.84 14.26 -0.52
CA LEU A 45 -3.53 14.02 -1.14
C LEU A 45 -3.00 15.19 -2.00
N PRO A 46 -3.80 15.85 -2.87
CA PRO A 46 -3.33 17.01 -3.63
C PRO A 46 -2.98 18.23 -2.75
N GLU A 47 -3.67 18.41 -1.62
CA GLU A 47 -3.38 19.52 -0.68
C GLU A 47 -2.01 19.36 0.00
N TYR A 48 -1.52 18.12 0.11
CA TYR A 48 -0.19 17.80 0.62
C TYR A 48 0.88 17.69 -0.48
N GLY A 49 0.53 17.96 -1.74
CA GLY A 49 1.46 17.97 -2.87
C GLY A 49 1.73 16.61 -3.51
N PHE A 50 0.88 15.61 -3.28
CA PHE A 50 0.93 14.35 -4.03
C PHE A 50 0.21 14.48 -5.37
N GLU A 51 0.72 13.79 -6.38
CA GLU A 51 0.23 13.86 -7.76
C GLU A 51 -0.35 12.51 -8.22
N GLY A 52 -0.96 12.47 -9.41
CA GLY A 52 -1.41 11.20 -10.02
C GLY A 52 -2.50 10.44 -9.26
N VAL A 53 -3.27 11.10 -8.40
CA VAL A 53 -4.22 10.45 -7.48
C VAL A 53 -5.31 9.68 -8.24
N THR A 54 -5.33 8.35 -8.08
CA THR A 54 -6.27 7.44 -8.74
C THR A 54 -7.04 6.62 -7.71
N ARG A 55 -8.38 6.54 -7.86
CA ARG A 55 -9.27 5.78 -6.96
C ARG A 55 -9.63 4.43 -7.58
N VAL A 56 -9.32 3.34 -6.89
CA VAL A 56 -9.60 1.98 -7.36
C VAL A 56 -10.54 1.28 -6.37
N PHE A 57 -11.82 1.68 -6.36
CA PHE A 57 -12.78 1.23 -5.33
C PHE A 57 -13.62 0.01 -5.74
N GLN A 58 -13.63 -0.35 -7.02
CA GLN A 58 -14.39 -1.49 -7.54
C GLN A 58 -13.63 -2.82 -7.47
N ALA A 59 -12.36 -2.81 -7.07
CA ALA A 59 -11.56 -4.01 -6.89
C ALA A 59 -11.95 -4.77 -5.61
N SER A 60 -11.54 -6.05 -5.52
CA SER A 60 -11.74 -6.88 -4.32
C SER A 60 -11.12 -6.27 -3.06
N ILE A 61 -10.07 -5.46 -3.22
CA ILE A 61 -9.46 -4.64 -2.18
C ILE A 61 -9.42 -3.20 -2.69
N PRO A 62 -10.30 -2.32 -2.18
CA PRO A 62 -10.27 -0.90 -2.52
C PRO A 62 -8.94 -0.25 -2.14
N LEU A 63 -8.39 0.58 -3.04
CA LEU A 63 -7.16 1.33 -2.80
C LEU A 63 -7.16 2.71 -3.48
N VAL A 64 -6.19 3.54 -3.11
CA VAL A 64 -5.86 4.81 -3.77
C VAL A 64 -4.40 4.76 -4.20
N LYS A 65 -4.13 5.03 -5.47
CA LYS A 65 -2.78 5.18 -6.02
C LYS A 65 -2.40 6.66 -6.08
N PHE A 66 -1.15 7.01 -5.80
CA PHE A 66 -0.65 8.38 -5.95
C PHE A 66 0.88 8.40 -6.02
N THR A 67 1.45 9.50 -6.50
CA THR A 67 2.89 9.67 -6.64
C THR A 67 3.38 10.76 -5.70
N ASP A 68 4.50 10.51 -5.00
CA ASP A 68 5.27 11.57 -4.34
C ASP A 68 6.22 12.20 -5.37
N PRO A 69 5.97 13.45 -5.81
CA PRO A 69 6.78 14.08 -6.86
C PRO A 69 8.22 14.36 -6.42
N LYS A 70 8.53 14.38 -5.12
CA LYS A 70 9.90 14.62 -4.63
C LYS A 70 10.80 13.42 -4.82
N SER A 71 10.26 12.22 -4.57
CA SER A 71 11.00 10.96 -4.69
C SER A 71 10.74 10.24 -6.02
N GLY A 72 9.65 10.57 -6.71
CA GLY A 72 9.17 9.87 -7.91
C GLY A 72 8.51 8.52 -7.60
N ILE A 73 8.26 8.21 -6.33
CA ILE A 73 7.72 6.92 -5.89
C ILE A 73 6.20 6.90 -6.08
N GLU A 74 5.70 5.88 -6.77
CA GLU A 74 4.28 5.54 -6.79
C GLU A 74 3.90 4.78 -5.52
N VAL A 75 2.73 5.09 -4.97
CA VAL A 75 2.23 4.57 -3.70
C VAL A 75 0.85 3.96 -3.89
N ASP A 76 0.71 2.70 -3.51
CA ASP A 76 -0.56 1.97 -3.47
C ASP A 76 -1.07 1.90 -2.03
N PHE A 77 -2.06 2.73 -1.69
CA PHE A 77 -2.59 2.82 -0.33
C PHE A 77 -3.94 2.11 -0.18
N CYS A 78 -4.00 1.12 0.72
CA CYS A 78 -5.21 0.36 1.02
C CYS A 78 -5.53 0.30 2.52
N VAL A 79 -6.76 -0.09 2.86
CA VAL A 79 -7.22 -0.23 4.25
C VAL A 79 -7.47 -1.70 4.56
N SER A 80 -6.91 -2.20 5.66
CA SER A 80 -7.20 -3.54 6.19
C SER A 80 -6.86 -4.73 5.27
N ASN A 81 -5.79 -4.65 4.46
CA ASN A 81 -5.30 -5.78 3.68
C ASN A 81 -4.55 -6.83 4.54
N LYS A 82 -5.28 -7.56 5.39
CA LYS A 82 -4.72 -8.60 6.28
C LYS A 82 -4.01 -9.71 5.51
N LEU A 83 -4.45 -10.04 4.29
CA LEU A 83 -3.84 -11.06 3.44
C LEU A 83 -2.53 -10.59 2.80
N GLY A 84 -2.51 -9.38 2.22
CA GLY A 84 -1.31 -8.79 1.62
C GLY A 84 -0.16 -8.62 2.62
N MET A 85 -0.47 -8.19 3.84
CA MET A 85 0.53 -8.12 4.92
C MET A 85 1.08 -9.50 5.30
N ARG A 86 0.21 -10.52 5.45
CA ARG A 86 0.66 -11.89 5.77
C ARG A 86 1.51 -12.50 4.66
N ASN A 87 1.15 -12.25 3.41
CA ASN A 87 1.93 -12.71 2.25
C ASN A 87 3.29 -12.00 2.18
N SER A 88 3.35 -10.70 2.47
CA SER A 88 4.63 -9.96 2.49
C SER A 88 5.56 -10.48 3.58
N LEU A 89 5.03 -10.73 4.79
CA LEU A 89 5.79 -11.37 5.88
C LEU A 89 6.28 -12.77 5.51
N LEU A 90 5.43 -13.56 4.84
CA LEU A 90 5.79 -14.89 4.36
C LEU A 90 6.90 -14.82 3.31
N LEU A 91 6.77 -13.94 2.31
CA LEU A 91 7.79 -13.75 1.28
C LEU A 91 9.11 -13.27 1.90
N ASN A 92 9.08 -12.34 2.85
CA ASN A 92 10.28 -11.88 3.54
C ASN A 92 10.97 -13.05 4.27
N ALA A 93 10.22 -13.92 4.95
CA ALA A 93 10.77 -15.11 5.59
C ALA A 93 11.43 -16.09 4.59
N TYR A 94 10.89 -16.22 3.37
CA TYR A 94 11.53 -17.00 2.31
C TYR A 94 12.84 -16.36 1.80
N CYS A 95 12.88 -15.03 1.70
CA CYS A 95 14.08 -14.29 1.29
C CYS A 95 15.20 -14.37 2.33
N GLU A 96 14.83 -14.31 3.62
CA GLU A 96 15.78 -14.48 4.72
C GLU A 96 16.34 -15.91 4.80
N TYR A 97 15.59 -16.91 4.33
CA TYR A 97 15.98 -18.31 4.43
C TYR A 97 16.96 -18.76 3.33
N ASP A 98 16.81 -18.28 2.10
CA ASP A 98 17.67 -18.69 0.97
C ASP A 98 18.05 -17.49 0.08
N ALA A 99 19.34 -17.18 0.05
CA ALA A 99 19.89 -16.04 -0.66
C ALA A 99 19.76 -16.11 -2.20
N ARG A 100 19.28 -17.23 -2.77
CA ARG A 100 18.97 -17.34 -4.21
C ARG A 100 17.55 -16.89 -4.54
N VAL A 101 16.72 -16.69 -3.51
CA VAL A 101 15.33 -16.26 -3.67
C VAL A 101 15.27 -14.78 -4.04
N VAL A 102 16.25 -13.97 -3.59
CA VAL A 102 16.37 -12.52 -3.87
C VAL A 102 16.98 -12.18 -5.23
#